data_AF-A0A9N8HPV3-F1
#
_entry.id   AF-A0A9N8HPV3-F1
#
_cell.length_a   1.000
_cell.length_b   1.000
_cell.length_c   1.000
_cell.angle_alpha   90.00
_cell.angle_beta   90.00
_cell.angle_gamma   90.00
#
_symmetry.space_group_name_H-M   'P 1'
#
loop_
_entity.id
_entity.type
_entity.pdbx_description
1 polymer ?
#
loop_
_entity_poly.entity_id
_entity_poly.type
_entity_poly.pdbx_seq_one_letter_code
_entity_poly.pdbx_strand_id
1 'polypeptide(L)'
;MPFHKEYADGSPRPLCRGWLHGMGALTSVPLVYTHWNDLPTPTVPALVALCCLFVFSSLIHLVPWKSVALEEIITRVDKSCSLALCAASFMAPQLLESEACKPDFLYSLLTVAFPVGVAFVGILCGIGPIAFTSFLFPFASTIWFYGLHVDDSQFFYGSVGCLVLYGLGFYLYANQAGGHHPFWGYHEWFHLFVTMGFAVNTRAVFALSDYTDEICSAGSTVADSVGLFDDLLWLGIQ
;
A
#
# COMPACT_ATOMS: atom_id res chain seq x y z
N MET A 1 -3.72 4.76 -37.64
CA MET A 1 -3.70 5.72 -36.53
C MET A 1 -2.28 5.79 -35.98
N PRO A 2 -1.51 6.88 -36.18
CA PRO A 2 -0.07 6.89 -35.90
C PRO A 2 0.33 7.44 -34.51
N PHE A 3 -0.58 7.59 -33.55
CA PHE A 3 -0.33 8.38 -32.32
C PHE A 3 -0.38 7.54 -31.02
N HIS A 4 0.55 6.61 -30.79
CA HIS A 4 0.67 5.93 -29.49
C HIS A 4 2.11 5.57 -29.09
N LYS A 5 3.12 6.21 -29.68
CA LYS A 5 4.52 5.86 -29.39
C LYS A 5 5.13 6.70 -28.28
N GLU A 6 4.58 7.87 -27.97
CA GLU A 6 5.18 8.84 -27.05
C GLU A 6 4.11 9.53 -26.18
N TYR A 7 4.48 9.93 -24.96
CA TYR A 7 3.71 10.81 -24.07
C TYR A 7 3.75 12.26 -24.55
N ALA A 8 2.96 13.15 -23.95
CA ALA A 8 2.98 14.58 -24.25
C ALA A 8 4.37 15.23 -24.01
N ASP A 9 5.24 14.60 -23.22
CA ASP A 9 6.62 15.02 -22.96
C ASP A 9 7.66 14.40 -23.91
N GLY A 10 7.22 13.61 -24.90
CA GLY A 10 8.09 12.95 -25.89
C GLY A 10 8.74 11.64 -25.42
N SER A 11 8.50 11.20 -24.18
CA SER A 11 9.00 9.91 -23.71
C SER A 11 8.22 8.74 -24.33
N PRO A 12 8.84 7.57 -24.61
CA PRO A 12 8.14 6.45 -25.24
C PRO A 12 6.98 5.94 -24.36
N ARG A 13 5.84 5.62 -24.98
CA ARG A 13 4.70 4.89 -24.39
C ARG A 13 4.84 3.39 -24.68
N PRO A 14 5.42 2.59 -23.77
CA PRO A 14 5.52 1.16 -23.99
C PRO A 14 4.14 0.49 -24.10
N LEU A 15 4.02 -0.47 -25.02
CA LEU A 15 2.76 -1.10 -25.43
C LEU A 15 1.99 -1.76 -24.29
N CYS A 16 2.71 -2.30 -23.30
CA CYS A 16 2.13 -3.01 -22.15
C CYS A 16 1.83 -2.09 -20.97
N ARG A 17 2.14 -0.79 -21.07
CA ARG A 17 1.93 0.15 -19.97
C ARG A 17 0.44 0.38 -19.72
N GLY A 18 0.03 0.25 -18.46
CA GLY A 18 -1.38 0.32 -18.07
C GLY A 18 -2.15 -0.99 -18.23
N TRP A 19 -1.72 -1.93 -19.07
CA TRP A 19 -2.43 -3.22 -19.25
C TRP A 19 -2.42 -4.07 -17.99
N LEU A 20 -1.32 -4.08 -17.24
CA LEU A 20 -1.24 -4.84 -15.99
C LEU A 20 -2.32 -4.40 -14.99
N HIS A 21 -2.39 -3.09 -14.74
CA HIS A 21 -3.42 -2.51 -13.88
C HIS A 21 -4.81 -2.56 -14.53
N GLY A 22 -4.91 -2.53 -15.86
CA GLY A 22 -6.17 -2.73 -16.58
C GLY A 22 -6.74 -4.13 -16.36
N MET A 23 -5.92 -5.18 -16.46
CA MET A 23 -6.32 -6.55 -16.12
C MET A 23 -6.64 -6.68 -14.62
N GLY A 24 -5.86 -6.00 -13.77
CA GLY A 24 -6.17 -5.85 -12.34
C GLY A 24 -7.56 -5.28 -12.12
N ALA A 25 -7.91 -4.14 -12.73
CA ALA A 25 -9.23 -3.53 -12.62
C ALA A 25 -10.35 -4.46 -13.14
N LEU A 26 -10.16 -5.10 -14.30
CA LEU A 26 -11.15 -6.00 -14.88
C LEU A 26 -11.43 -7.24 -14.03
N THR A 27 -10.50 -7.63 -13.17
CA THR A 27 -10.67 -8.78 -12.26
C THR A 27 -11.11 -8.35 -10.88
N SER A 28 -10.48 -7.35 -10.29
CA SER A 28 -10.75 -6.91 -8.91
C SER A 28 -12.08 -6.17 -8.77
N VAL A 29 -12.46 -5.30 -9.73
CA VAL A 29 -13.69 -4.51 -9.61
C VAL A 29 -14.93 -5.40 -9.59
N PRO A 30 -15.12 -6.36 -10.54
CA PRO A 30 -16.27 -7.25 -10.48
C PRO A 30 -16.26 -8.15 -9.24
N LEU A 31 -15.08 -8.62 -8.79
CA LEU A 31 -14.95 -9.45 -7.60
C LEU A 31 -15.40 -8.68 -6.35
N VAL A 32 -14.88 -7.48 -6.14
CA VAL A 32 -15.27 -6.63 -5.00
C VAL A 32 -16.75 -6.25 -5.08
N TYR A 33 -17.28 -5.97 -6.27
CA TYR A 33 -18.70 -5.65 -6.44
C TYR A 33 -19.63 -6.83 -6.13
N THR A 34 -19.29 -8.03 -6.62
CA THR A 34 -20.11 -9.23 -6.44
C THR A 34 -20.08 -9.78 -5.02
N HIS A 35 -18.97 -9.60 -4.31
CA HIS A 35 -18.80 -10.05 -2.93
C HIS A 35 -18.92 -8.93 -1.90
N TRP A 36 -19.40 -7.74 -2.28
CA TRP A 36 -19.39 -6.56 -1.41
C TRP A 36 -19.95 -6.79 0.00
N ASN A 37 -21.06 -7.53 0.10
CA ASN A 37 -21.72 -7.81 1.36
C ASN A 37 -21.05 -8.94 2.18
N ASP A 38 -20.18 -9.74 1.55
CA ASP A 38 -19.47 -10.85 2.17
C ASP A 38 -18.06 -10.45 2.62
N LEU A 39 -17.59 -9.26 2.22
CA LEU A 39 -16.25 -8.77 2.55
C LEU A 39 -16.19 -8.30 4.01
N PRO A 40 -15.17 -8.70 4.78
CA PRO A 40 -14.96 -8.17 6.11
C PRO A 40 -14.77 -6.65 6.09
N THR A 41 -15.44 -5.93 7.00
CA THR A 41 -15.39 -4.46 7.10
C THR A 41 -13.97 -3.87 7.03
N PRO A 42 -12.94 -4.44 7.69
CA PRO A 42 -11.56 -3.92 7.61
C PRO A 42 -10.95 -3.94 6.20
N THR A 43 -11.38 -4.89 5.35
CA THR A 43 -10.81 -5.10 4.02
C THR A 43 -11.36 -4.13 2.98
N VAL A 44 -12.60 -3.64 3.18
CA VAL A 44 -13.37 -2.90 2.18
C VAL A 44 -12.66 -1.61 1.73
N PRO A 45 -12.17 -0.73 2.61
CA PRO A 45 -11.51 0.50 2.17
C PRO A 45 -10.25 0.26 1.33
N ALA A 46 -9.45 -0.76 1.69
CA ALA A 46 -8.23 -1.10 0.98
C ALA A 46 -8.54 -1.67 -0.41
N LEU A 47 -9.56 -2.52 -0.52
CA LEU A 47 -10.03 -3.07 -1.80
C LEU A 47 -10.62 -1.99 -2.72
N VAL A 48 -11.37 -1.03 -2.18
CA VAL A 48 -11.88 0.11 -2.95
C VAL A 48 -10.74 0.99 -3.45
N ALA A 49 -9.80 1.34 -2.56
CA ALA A 49 -8.63 2.15 -2.93
C ALA A 49 -7.78 1.48 -4.02
N LEU A 50 -7.61 0.15 -3.95
CA LEU A 50 -6.96 -0.62 -5.02
C LEU A 50 -7.73 -0.51 -6.34
N CYS A 51 -9.03 -0.79 -6.33
CA CYS A 51 -9.84 -0.74 -7.54
C CYS A 51 -9.72 0.64 -8.20
N CYS A 52 -9.75 1.71 -7.42
CA CYS A 52 -9.49 3.06 -7.92
C CYS A 52 -8.07 3.20 -8.49
N LEU A 53 -7.03 2.74 -7.78
CA LEU A 53 -5.65 2.76 -8.28
C LEU A 53 -5.53 2.06 -9.63
N PHE A 54 -6.05 0.84 -9.76
CA PHE A 54 -5.99 0.11 -11.02
C PHE A 54 -6.72 0.81 -12.16
N VAL A 55 -7.90 1.37 -11.90
CA VAL A 55 -8.66 2.12 -12.91
C VAL A 55 -7.90 3.37 -13.33
N PHE A 56 -7.49 4.23 -12.40
CA PHE A 56 -6.82 5.49 -12.74
C PHE A 56 -5.43 5.27 -13.35
N SER A 57 -4.67 4.30 -12.84
CA SER A 57 -3.37 3.93 -13.40
C SER A 57 -3.50 3.33 -14.81
N SER A 58 -4.53 2.53 -15.06
CA SER A 58 -4.82 2.05 -16.41
C SER A 58 -5.22 3.20 -17.34
N LEU A 59 -6.11 4.08 -16.89
CA LEU A 59 -6.60 5.22 -17.68
C LEU A 59 -5.47 6.17 -18.09
N ILE A 60 -4.55 6.52 -17.19
CA ILE A 60 -3.45 7.44 -17.53
C ILE A 60 -2.57 6.91 -18.67
N HIS A 61 -2.42 5.58 -18.76
CA HIS A 61 -1.53 4.94 -19.73
C HIS A 61 -2.23 4.53 -21.02
N LEU A 62 -3.46 4.03 -20.95
CA LEU A 62 -4.20 3.53 -22.11
C LEU A 62 -4.94 4.65 -22.87
N VAL A 63 -5.37 5.70 -22.19
CA VAL A 63 -6.12 6.79 -22.82
C VAL A 63 -5.16 7.81 -23.44
N PRO A 64 -5.33 8.16 -24.73
CA PRO A 64 -4.60 9.26 -25.35
C PRO A 64 -5.24 10.60 -24.95
N TRP A 65 -4.78 11.16 -23.84
CA TRP A 65 -5.26 12.45 -23.35
C TRP A 65 -4.90 13.57 -24.32
N LYS A 66 -5.90 14.34 -24.77
CA LYS A 66 -5.69 15.47 -25.69
C LYS A 66 -5.23 16.76 -24.99
N SER A 67 -5.33 16.80 -23.66
CA SER A 67 -5.03 17.98 -22.85
C SER A 67 -3.97 17.62 -21.82
N VAL A 68 -2.85 18.35 -21.84
CA VAL A 68 -1.76 18.20 -20.86
C VAL A 68 -2.27 18.45 -19.44
N ALA A 69 -3.13 19.45 -19.25
CA ALA A 69 -3.71 19.75 -17.95
C ALA A 69 -4.57 18.59 -17.42
N LEU A 70 -5.30 17.91 -18.29
CA LEU A 70 -6.10 16.75 -17.90
C LEU A 70 -5.22 15.54 -17.57
N GLU A 71 -4.19 15.28 -18.39
CA GLU A 71 -3.21 14.22 -18.13
C GLU A 71 -2.51 14.43 -16.78
N GLU A 72 -2.16 15.67 -16.45
CA GLU A 72 -1.56 16.03 -15.16
C GLU A 72 -2.51 15.80 -13.99
N ILE A 73 -3.78 16.22 -14.10
CA ILE A 73 -4.79 15.97 -13.05
C ILE A 73 -4.96 14.47 -12.81
N ILE A 74 -5.12 13.68 -13.87
CA ILE A 74 -5.29 12.23 -13.75
C ILE A 74 -4.02 11.59 -13.17
N THR A 75 -2.83 12.07 -13.51
CA THR A 75 -1.57 11.61 -12.90
C THR A 75 -1.54 11.89 -11.40
N ARG A 76 -1.99 13.06 -10.96
CA ARG A 76 -2.06 13.39 -9.52
C ARG A 76 -3.08 12.51 -8.80
N VAL A 77 -4.22 12.22 -9.43
CA VAL A 77 -5.24 11.30 -8.89
C VAL A 77 -4.69 9.88 -8.77
N ASP A 78 -4.05 9.35 -9.81
CA ASP A 78 -3.41 8.02 -9.80
C ASP A 78 -2.42 7.86 -8.64
N LYS A 79 -1.51 8.83 -8.50
CA LYS A 79 -0.56 8.87 -7.38
C LYS A 79 -1.25 8.97 -6.01
N SER A 80 -2.36 9.71 -5.93
CA SER A 80 -3.16 9.82 -4.71
C SER A 80 -3.90 8.53 -4.35
N CYS A 81 -4.30 7.72 -5.33
CA CYS A 81 -4.88 6.39 -5.08
C CYS A 81 -3.87 5.45 -4.42
N SER A 82 -2.58 5.55 -4.77
CA SER A 82 -1.52 4.82 -4.07
C SER A 82 -1.43 5.24 -2.60
N LEU A 83 -1.57 6.54 -2.31
CA LEU A 83 -1.60 7.05 -0.95
C LEU A 83 -2.82 6.55 -0.16
N ALA A 84 -4.00 6.64 -0.76
CA ALA A 84 -5.25 6.17 -0.18
C ALA A 84 -5.20 4.67 0.14
N LEU A 85 -4.59 3.88 -0.74
CA LEU A 85 -4.40 2.45 -0.52
C LEU A 85 -3.52 2.16 0.70
N CYS A 86 -2.40 2.89 0.83
CA CYS A 86 -1.53 2.77 1.99
C CYS A 86 -2.29 3.13 3.28
N ALA A 87 -2.95 4.29 3.32
CA ALA A 87 -3.73 4.69 4.48
C ALA A 87 -4.82 3.67 4.81
N ALA A 88 -5.59 3.20 3.83
CA ALA A 88 -6.66 2.23 4.05
C ALA A 88 -6.15 0.90 4.61
N SER A 89 -4.99 0.43 4.15
CA SER A 89 -4.38 -0.82 4.61
C SER A 89 -3.91 -0.74 6.06
N PHE A 90 -3.37 0.41 6.46
CA PHE A 90 -2.85 0.60 7.82
C PHE A 90 -3.87 1.15 8.81
N MET A 91 -4.96 1.72 8.31
CA MET A 91 -6.15 2.06 9.10
C MET A 91 -7.12 0.88 9.21
N ALA A 92 -6.98 -0.17 8.41
CA ALA A 92 -7.85 -1.35 8.45
C ALA A 92 -8.06 -1.90 9.87
N PRO A 93 -7.02 -1.97 10.74
CA PRO A 93 -7.24 -2.46 12.10
C PRO A 93 -8.15 -1.61 12.98
N GLN A 94 -8.30 -0.31 12.69
CA GLN A 94 -9.29 0.55 13.38
C GLN A 94 -10.74 0.11 13.14
N LEU A 95 -10.95 -0.70 12.09
CA LEU A 95 -12.27 -1.20 11.69
C LEU A 95 -12.54 -2.62 12.19
N LEU A 96 -11.63 -3.21 12.99
CA LEU A 96 -11.89 -4.49 13.63
C LEU A 96 -13.09 -4.39 14.58
N GLU A 97 -13.74 -5.51 14.86
CA GLU A 97 -14.82 -5.54 15.85
C GLU A 97 -14.25 -5.57 17.27
N SER A 98 -13.18 -6.35 17.47
CA SER A 98 -12.44 -6.45 18.74
C SER A 98 -11.75 -5.13 19.10
N GLU A 99 -12.12 -4.52 20.23
CA GLU A 99 -11.43 -3.33 20.77
C GLU A 99 -10.01 -3.66 21.26
N ALA A 100 -9.75 -4.88 21.70
CA ALA A 100 -8.44 -5.30 22.21
C ALA A 100 -7.34 -5.32 21.12
N CYS A 101 -7.74 -5.54 19.86
CA CYS A 101 -6.82 -5.56 18.72
C CYS A 101 -6.67 -4.18 18.05
N LYS A 102 -7.43 -3.16 18.48
CA LYS A 102 -7.39 -1.84 17.85
C LYS A 102 -6.18 -1.06 18.36
N PRO A 103 -5.40 -0.45 17.45
CA PRO A 103 -4.47 0.60 17.86
C PRO A 103 -5.26 1.75 18.49
N ASP A 104 -4.60 2.52 19.36
CA ASP A 104 -5.18 3.78 19.81
C ASP A 104 -5.46 4.72 18.62
N PHE A 105 -6.60 5.43 18.65
CA PHE A 105 -7.01 6.30 17.54
C PHE A 105 -5.99 7.42 17.27
N LEU A 106 -5.43 8.02 18.32
CA LEU A 106 -4.43 9.08 18.17
C LEU A 106 -3.13 8.52 17.57
N TYR A 107 -2.74 7.30 17.96
CA TYR A 107 -1.62 6.60 17.34
C TYR A 107 -1.83 6.41 15.83
N SER A 108 -2.99 5.90 15.41
CA SER A 108 -3.32 5.74 13.98
C SER A 108 -3.40 7.07 13.24
N LEU A 109 -3.94 8.12 13.87
CA LEU A 109 -3.99 9.46 13.28
C LEU A 109 -2.58 10.00 13.00
N LEU A 110 -1.67 9.90 13.97
CA LEU A 110 -0.32 10.49 13.87
C LEU A 110 0.64 9.66 13.02
N THR A 111 0.49 8.34 13.00
CA THR A 111 1.42 7.45 12.28
C THR A 111 0.96 7.09 10.87
N VAL A 112 -0.35 7.21 10.58
CA VAL A 112 -0.92 6.86 9.27
C VAL A 112 -1.56 8.07 8.60
N ALA A 113 -2.65 8.59 9.17
CA ALA A 113 -3.47 9.59 8.48
C ALA A 113 -2.73 10.92 8.25
N PHE A 114 -1.97 11.40 9.24
CA PHE A 114 -1.23 12.65 9.12
C PHE A 114 -0.09 12.56 8.09
N PRO A 115 0.84 11.58 8.14
CA PRO A 115 1.90 11.44 7.13
C PRO A 115 1.34 11.27 5.70
N VAL A 116 0.29 10.46 5.54
CA VAL A 116 -0.36 10.27 4.24
C VAL A 116 -1.08 11.53 3.77
N GLY A 117 -1.74 12.26 4.66
CA GLY A 117 -2.39 13.53 4.37
C GLY A 117 -1.41 14.60 3.90
N VAL A 118 -0.25 14.72 4.57
CA VAL A 118 0.84 15.61 4.15
C VAL A 118 1.35 15.24 2.75
N ALA A 119 1.54 13.95 2.48
CA ALA A 119 1.95 13.49 1.17
C ALA A 119 0.91 13.75 0.09
N PHE A 120 -0.37 13.61 0.41
CA PHE A 120 -1.47 13.89 -0.51
C PHE A 120 -1.47 15.35 -0.92
N VAL A 121 -1.37 16.26 0.04
CA VAL A 121 -1.22 17.71 -0.24
C VAL A 121 0.04 17.96 -1.06
N GLY A 122 1.15 17.29 -0.74
CA GLY A 122 2.38 17.38 -1.52
C GLY A 122 2.20 17.00 -2.99
N ILE A 123 1.55 15.87 -3.28
CA ILE A 123 1.27 15.41 -4.65
C ILE A 123 0.37 16.41 -5.38
N LEU A 124 -0.64 16.96 -4.71
CA LEU A 124 -1.49 18.00 -5.27
C LEU A 124 -0.73 19.30 -5.57
N CYS A 125 0.29 19.62 -4.77
CA CYS A 125 1.19 20.75 -4.99
C CYS A 125 2.32 20.47 -6.00
N GLY A 126 2.38 19.26 -6.57
CA GLY A 126 3.43 18.88 -7.52
C GLY A 126 4.77 18.52 -6.88
N ILE A 127 4.80 18.27 -5.57
CA ILE A 127 5.96 17.67 -4.91
C ILE A 127 6.16 16.28 -5.52
N GLY A 128 7.38 16.04 -6.01
CA GLY A 128 7.73 14.86 -6.78
C GLY A 128 7.70 13.54 -5.97
N PRO A 129 8.45 12.51 -6.42
CA PRO A 129 8.42 11.17 -5.83
C PRO A 129 8.75 11.12 -4.32
N ILE A 130 9.40 12.16 -3.78
CA ILE A 130 9.69 12.30 -2.35
C ILE A 130 8.41 12.22 -1.50
N ALA A 131 7.26 12.66 -2.01
CA ALA A 131 5.99 12.54 -1.26
C ALA A 131 5.68 11.09 -0.84
N PHE A 132 6.17 10.09 -1.59
CA PHE A 132 5.99 8.67 -1.26
C PHE A 132 6.86 8.17 -0.11
N THR A 133 7.88 8.92 0.35
CA THR A 133 8.64 8.52 1.55
C THR A 133 7.79 8.58 2.82
N SER A 134 6.66 9.31 2.78
CA SER A 134 5.66 9.30 3.85
C SER A 134 5.14 7.90 4.18
N PHE A 135 5.19 6.95 3.23
CA PHE A 135 4.78 5.57 3.44
C PHE A 135 5.61 4.84 4.49
N LEU A 136 6.86 5.25 4.70
CA LEU A 136 7.72 4.63 5.69
C LEU A 136 7.14 4.76 7.11
N PHE A 137 6.37 5.81 7.40
CA PHE A 137 5.76 6.02 8.71
C PHE A 137 4.66 4.98 9.03
N PRO A 138 3.61 4.81 8.19
CA PRO A 138 2.66 3.73 8.36
C PRO A 138 3.31 2.33 8.45
N PHE A 139 4.29 2.05 7.58
CA PHE A 139 4.98 0.75 7.59
C PHE A 139 5.75 0.49 8.89
N ALA A 140 6.55 1.46 9.34
CA ALA A 140 7.29 1.35 10.60
C ALA A 140 6.34 1.21 11.79
N SER A 141 5.25 1.96 11.79
CA SER A 141 4.18 1.89 12.81
C SER A 141 3.54 0.51 12.87
N THR A 142 3.29 -0.13 11.72
CA THR A 142 2.71 -1.47 11.65
C THR A 142 3.68 -2.56 12.10
N ILE A 143 4.95 -2.49 11.67
CA ILE A 143 6.01 -3.40 12.12
C ILE A 143 6.15 -3.32 13.65
N TRP A 144 6.15 -2.10 14.21
CA TRP A 144 6.24 -1.87 15.64
C TRP A 144 5.04 -2.43 16.40
N PHE A 145 3.82 -2.10 15.99
CA PHE A 145 2.61 -2.51 16.71
C PHE A 145 2.37 -4.03 16.58
N TYR A 146 2.27 -4.55 15.37
CA TYR A 146 1.88 -5.95 15.18
C TYR A 146 3.03 -6.94 15.37
N GLY A 147 4.26 -6.52 15.09
CA GLY A 147 5.44 -7.37 15.28
C GLY A 147 5.88 -7.48 16.74
N LEU A 148 5.65 -6.45 17.56
CA LEU A 148 6.16 -6.43 18.94
C LEU A 148 5.06 -6.45 20.02
N HIS A 149 3.82 -6.06 19.71
CA HIS A 149 2.76 -5.95 20.73
C HIS A 149 1.62 -6.97 20.56
N VAL A 150 1.35 -7.46 19.35
CA VAL A 150 0.23 -8.38 19.07
C VAL A 150 0.71 -9.82 18.78
N ASP A 151 2.01 -10.03 18.56
CA ASP A 151 2.63 -11.31 18.13
C ASP A 151 1.88 -11.99 16.96
N ASP A 152 1.44 -11.17 16.00
CA ASP A 152 0.79 -11.67 14.79
C ASP A 152 1.82 -11.88 13.68
N SER A 153 2.33 -13.11 13.60
CA SER A 153 3.27 -13.47 12.54
C SER A 153 2.70 -13.31 11.12
N GLN A 154 1.39 -13.54 10.88
CA GLN A 154 0.84 -13.48 9.52
C GLN A 154 0.70 -12.05 9.02
N PHE A 155 0.11 -11.16 9.82
CA PHE A 155 0.01 -9.75 9.45
C PHE A 155 1.38 -9.07 9.47
N PHE A 156 2.27 -9.45 10.40
CA PHE A 156 3.65 -8.98 10.41
C PHE A 156 4.40 -9.35 9.13
N TYR A 157 4.49 -10.64 8.78
CA TYR A 157 5.19 -11.07 7.57
C TYR A 157 4.51 -10.58 6.30
N GLY A 158 3.18 -10.45 6.30
CA GLY A 158 2.44 -9.81 5.22
C GLY A 158 2.82 -8.34 5.04
N SER A 159 2.92 -7.58 6.14
CA SER A 159 3.33 -6.18 6.14
C SER A 159 4.79 -6.00 5.74
N VAL A 160 5.70 -6.88 6.20
CA VAL A 160 7.11 -6.89 5.79
C VAL A 160 7.24 -7.23 4.30
N GLY A 161 6.52 -8.25 3.82
CA GLY A 161 6.49 -8.59 2.40
C GLY A 161 5.98 -7.44 1.53
N CYS A 162 4.92 -6.77 1.98
CA CYS A 162 4.38 -5.56 1.35
C CYS A 162 5.42 -4.42 1.31
N LEU A 163 6.12 -4.16 2.42
CA LEU A 163 7.19 -3.16 2.50
C LEU A 163 8.32 -3.45 1.51
N VAL A 164 8.76 -4.71 1.43
CA VAL A 164 9.82 -5.13 0.49
C VAL A 164 9.37 -4.93 -0.95
N LEU A 165 8.16 -5.38 -1.30
CA LEU A 165 7.63 -5.27 -2.66
C LEU A 165 7.45 -3.80 -3.07
N TYR A 166 6.85 -2.96 -2.22
CA TYR A 166 6.74 -1.53 -2.51
C TYR A 166 8.10 -0.84 -2.53
N GLY A 167 9.00 -1.16 -1.59
CA GLY A 167 10.35 -0.60 -1.55
C GLY A 167 11.14 -0.91 -2.82
N LEU A 168 11.08 -2.15 -3.30
CA LEU A 168 11.68 -2.56 -4.58
C LEU A 168 11.02 -1.84 -5.76
N GLY A 169 9.69 -1.76 -5.80
CA GLY A 169 8.97 -1.00 -6.81
C GLY A 169 9.42 0.46 -6.86
N PHE A 170 9.43 1.14 -5.72
CA PHE A 170 9.87 2.53 -5.61
C PHE A 170 11.34 2.71 -5.97
N TYR A 171 12.20 1.78 -5.57
CA TYR A 171 13.61 1.79 -5.95
C TYR A 171 13.78 1.73 -7.47
N LEU A 172 13.07 0.80 -8.14
CA LEU A 172 13.08 0.68 -9.60
C LEU A 172 12.53 1.94 -10.27
N TYR A 173 11.46 2.52 -9.73
CA TYR A 173 10.87 3.76 -10.23
C TYR A 173 11.82 4.96 -10.09
N ALA A 174 12.36 5.19 -8.90
CA ALA A 174 13.19 6.35 -8.58
C ALA A 174 14.55 6.33 -9.30
N ASN A 175 15.16 5.15 -9.40
CA ASN A 175 16.47 4.99 -10.04
C ASN A 175 16.36 4.63 -11.53
N GLN A 176 15.13 4.45 -12.04
CA GLN A 176 14.88 3.92 -13.38
C GLN A 176 15.64 2.60 -13.63
N ALA A 177 15.86 1.83 -12.57
CA ALA A 177 16.57 0.56 -12.63
C ALA A 177 15.71 -0.45 -13.38
N GLY A 178 16.27 -1.06 -14.42
CA GLY A 178 15.51 -1.81 -15.44
C GLY A 178 15.32 -1.07 -16.76
N GLY A 179 15.73 0.20 -16.86
CA GLY A 179 15.90 0.91 -18.12
C GLY A 179 14.62 1.28 -18.87
N HIS A 180 14.79 1.99 -19.99
CA HIS A 180 13.73 2.45 -20.87
C HIS A 180 13.56 1.51 -22.07
N HIS A 181 12.90 0.38 -21.84
CA HIS A 181 12.64 -0.59 -22.89
C HIS A 181 11.24 -0.38 -23.52
N PRO A 182 11.07 -0.65 -24.83
CA PRO A 182 9.84 -0.33 -25.56
C PRO A 182 8.64 -1.21 -25.20
N PHE A 183 8.85 -2.34 -24.53
CA PHE A 183 7.78 -3.27 -24.16
C PHE A 183 7.65 -3.46 -22.64
N TRP A 184 8.78 -3.49 -21.94
CA TRP A 184 8.84 -3.77 -20.51
C TRP A 184 10.07 -3.14 -19.87
N GLY A 185 9.90 -2.01 -19.19
CA GLY A 185 10.96 -1.27 -18.53
C GLY A 185 10.74 -1.13 -17.02
N TYR A 186 11.47 -0.20 -16.41
CA TYR A 186 11.45 0.05 -14.96
C TYR A 186 10.03 0.33 -14.42
N HIS A 187 9.17 0.95 -15.23
CA HIS A 187 7.83 1.36 -14.83
C HIS A 187 6.85 0.18 -14.79
N GLU A 188 6.97 -0.76 -15.73
CA GLU A 188 6.19 -1.99 -15.75
C GLU A 188 6.58 -2.89 -14.57
N TRP A 189 7.87 -2.94 -14.23
CA TRP A 189 8.33 -3.56 -13.00
C TRP A 189 7.74 -2.90 -11.76
N PHE A 190 7.75 -1.57 -11.69
CA PHE A 190 7.11 -0.84 -10.58
C PHE A 190 5.64 -1.24 -10.41
N HIS A 191 4.84 -1.25 -11.48
CA HIS A 191 3.45 -1.70 -11.42
C HIS A 191 3.31 -3.16 -10.95
N LEU A 192 4.18 -4.05 -11.43
CA LEU A 192 4.17 -5.45 -10.98
C LEU A 192 4.43 -5.57 -9.49
N PHE A 193 5.47 -4.89 -9.00
CA PHE A 193 5.82 -4.90 -7.57
C PHE A 193 4.73 -4.28 -6.70
N VAL A 194 4.11 -3.18 -7.14
CA VAL A 194 2.96 -2.58 -6.43
C VAL A 194 1.76 -3.54 -6.43
N THR A 195 1.46 -4.17 -7.56
CA THR A 195 0.35 -5.15 -7.65
C THR A 195 0.60 -6.36 -6.74
N MET A 196 1.83 -6.89 -6.71
CA MET A 196 2.20 -8.00 -5.82
C MET A 196 2.17 -7.58 -4.35
N GLY A 197 2.72 -6.41 -4.01
CA GLY A 197 2.71 -5.87 -2.64
C GLY A 197 1.30 -5.74 -2.11
N PHE A 198 0.39 -5.28 -2.97
CA PHE A 198 -1.03 -5.25 -2.65
C PHE A 198 -1.60 -6.65 -2.40
N ALA A 199 -1.35 -7.62 -3.28
CA ALA A 199 -1.89 -8.98 -3.09
C ALA A 199 -1.47 -9.59 -1.75
N VAL A 200 -0.21 -9.36 -1.34
CA VAL A 200 0.30 -9.76 -0.03
C VAL A 200 -0.42 -9.03 1.10
N ASN A 201 -0.57 -7.71 0.99
CA ASN A 201 -1.25 -6.89 1.98
C ASN A 201 -2.74 -7.25 2.12
N THR A 202 -3.46 -7.48 1.03
CA THR A 202 -4.86 -7.92 1.06
C THR A 202 -5.00 -9.24 1.79
N ARG A 203 -4.13 -10.21 1.49
CA ARG A 203 -4.12 -11.48 2.23
C ARG A 203 -3.89 -11.26 3.73
N ALA A 204 -3.00 -10.35 4.10
CA ALA A 204 -2.73 -10.00 5.48
C ALA A 204 -3.97 -9.35 6.15
N VAL A 205 -4.65 -8.42 5.47
CA VAL A 205 -5.87 -7.77 5.97
C VAL A 205 -7.06 -8.74 6.06
N PHE A 206 -7.16 -9.72 5.16
CA PHE A 206 -8.12 -10.82 5.30
C PHE A 206 -7.80 -11.73 6.49
N ALA A 207 -6.53 -12.02 6.76
CA ALA A 207 -6.17 -12.75 7.96
C ALA A 207 -6.56 -11.96 9.23
N LEU A 208 -6.43 -10.63 9.21
CA LEU A 208 -6.85 -9.74 10.30
C LEU A 208 -8.35 -9.80 10.62
N SER A 209 -9.22 -10.13 9.67
CA SER A 209 -10.66 -10.20 9.96
C SER A 209 -11.07 -11.41 10.79
N ASP A 210 -10.19 -12.40 10.93
CA ASP A 210 -10.45 -13.61 11.73
C ASP A 210 -10.08 -13.42 13.21
N TYR A 211 -9.68 -12.20 13.62
CA TYR A 211 -9.20 -11.91 14.96
C TYR A 211 -10.33 -11.84 15.99
N THR A 212 -10.16 -12.58 17.09
CA THR A 212 -11.05 -12.57 18.25
C THR A 212 -10.38 -11.86 19.43
N ASP A 213 -11.20 -11.40 20.39
CA ASP A 213 -10.70 -10.80 21.64
C ASP A 213 -9.71 -11.72 22.39
N GLU A 214 -9.87 -13.05 22.29
CA GLU A 214 -8.98 -14.04 22.92
C GLU A 214 -7.57 -14.03 22.33
N ILE A 215 -7.41 -13.83 21.02
CA ILE A 215 -6.09 -13.80 20.36
C ILE A 215 -5.32 -12.55 20.82
N CYS A 216 -5.98 -11.40 20.91
CA CYS A 216 -5.33 -10.14 21.28
C CYS A 216 -5.13 -9.97 22.79
N SER A 217 -5.98 -10.58 23.62
CA SER A 217 -5.78 -10.59 25.08
C SER A 217 -4.80 -11.65 25.57
N ALA A 218 -4.56 -12.72 24.81
CA ALA A 218 -3.45 -13.64 25.11
C ALA A 218 -2.08 -12.94 24.94
N GLY A 219 -1.95 -12.04 23.97
CA GLY A 219 -0.75 -11.22 23.75
C GLY A 219 -0.50 -10.17 24.84
N SER A 220 -1.53 -9.69 25.55
CA SER A 220 -1.34 -8.71 26.64
C SER A 220 -0.66 -9.32 27.88
N THR A 221 -0.69 -10.64 28.05
CA THR A 221 0.10 -11.31 29.09
C THR A 221 1.60 -11.37 28.79
N VAL A 222 2.02 -11.06 27.56
CA VAL A 222 3.43 -10.92 27.17
C VAL A 222 3.88 -9.45 27.17
N ALA A 223 2.95 -8.49 27.12
CA ALA A 223 3.27 -7.07 27.35
C ALA A 223 3.51 -6.75 28.84
N ASP A 224 2.96 -7.55 29.76
CA ASP A 224 3.35 -7.54 31.18
C ASP A 224 4.70 -8.24 31.45
N SER A 225 5.31 -8.85 30.42
CA SER A 225 6.68 -9.38 30.46
C SER A 225 7.70 -8.54 29.68
N VAL A 226 7.44 -7.23 29.50
CA VAL A 226 8.51 -6.23 29.33
C VAL A 226 9.29 -6.03 30.65
N GLY A 227 9.66 -7.15 31.29
CA GLY A 227 10.90 -7.35 32.02
C GLY A 227 12.06 -7.75 31.09
N LEU A 228 11.90 -7.62 29.76
CA LEU A 228 12.94 -7.93 28.78
C LEU A 228 14.12 -6.92 28.74
N PHE A 229 14.19 -6.00 29.71
CA PHE A 229 15.41 -5.25 30.03
C PHE A 229 16.22 -5.86 31.19
N ASP A 230 15.64 -6.77 31.97
CA ASP A 230 16.35 -7.49 33.04
C ASP A 230 17.03 -8.77 32.53
N ASP A 231 16.55 -9.39 31.46
CA ASP A 231 17.14 -10.63 30.91
C ASP A 231 18.34 -10.40 29.97
N LEU A 232 18.62 -9.16 29.56
CA LEU A 232 19.87 -8.80 28.88
C LEU A 232 21.06 -8.61 29.84
N LEU A 233 20.83 -8.71 31.16
CA LEU A 233 21.87 -8.73 32.19
C LEU A 233 22.35 -10.16 32.53
N TRP A 234 21.82 -11.21 31.89
CA TRP A 234 22.13 -12.61 32.19
C TRP A 234 22.85 -13.38 31.06
N LEU A 235 23.51 -12.69 30.11
CA LEU A 235 24.33 -13.32 29.06
C LEU A 235 25.82 -12.93 29.10
N GLY A 236 26.37 -12.65 30.29
CA GLY A 236 27.82 -12.51 30.45
C GLY A 236 28.30 -12.84 31.87
N ILE A 237 29.15 -13.88 31.99
CA ILE A 237 29.80 -14.42 33.21
C ILE A 237 28.87 -15.41 33.94
N GLN A 238 28.93 -16.74 33.75
CA GLN A 238 30.05 -17.71 33.81
C GLN A 238 29.73 -18.97 32.99
#